data_AF-A0A2V2CV32-F1
#
_entry.id   AF-A0A2V2CV32-F1
#
_cell.length_a   1.000
_cell.length_b   1.000
_cell.length_c   1.000
_cell.angle_alpha   90.00
_cell.angle_beta   90.00
_cell.angle_gamma   90.00
#
_symmetry.space_group_name_H-M   'P 1'
#
loop_
_entity.id
_entity.type
_entity.pdbx_description
1 polymer ?
#
loop_
_entity_poly.entity_id
_entity_poly.type
_entity_poly.pdbx_seq_one_letter_code
_entity_poly.pdbx_strand_id
1 'polypeptide(L)'
;MEKRLLDFGAEISFPELRQEQKYPYDAALNACSAGKWLIYCKEVTAREIVLYFTIAGDVKLISSRQGYAGCSVCIVDADSIITSDAGIAKSAKAQGLEVLQIRCGYIELPGFDYGFLGGAAFKVAEKTLAFTGRLDMHPDRDLILGFLSKHDIEPLFLTDENIFDIGGGIPLIEKQLRK
;
A
#
# COMPACT_ATOMS: atom_id res chain seq x y z
N MET A 1 7.32 12.39 -16.70
CA MET A 1 6.27 12.26 -15.66
C MET A 1 6.09 13.58 -14.92
N GLU A 2 7.15 14.14 -14.35
CA GLU A 2 7.14 15.40 -13.56
C GLU A 2 6.33 16.54 -14.18
N LYS A 3 6.58 16.91 -15.44
CA LYS A 3 5.80 17.96 -16.11
C LYS A 3 4.29 17.70 -16.06
N ARG A 4 3.84 16.46 -16.27
CA ARG A 4 2.42 16.11 -16.22
C ARG A 4 1.85 16.26 -14.80
N LEU A 5 2.63 15.93 -13.77
CA LEU A 5 2.22 16.11 -12.37
C LEU A 5 2.09 17.60 -12.04
N LEU A 6 3.04 18.43 -12.48
CA LEU A 6 2.97 19.89 -12.31
C LEU A 6 1.78 20.49 -13.08
N ASP A 7 1.49 20.01 -14.29
CA ASP A 7 0.32 20.43 -15.07
C ASP A 7 -1.01 20.08 -14.35
N PHE A 8 -1.00 19.11 -13.44
CA PHE A 8 -2.12 18.76 -12.56
C PHE A 8 -2.14 19.52 -11.22
N GLY A 9 -1.19 20.45 -11.01
CA GLY A 9 -1.09 21.24 -9.79
C GLY A 9 -0.44 20.50 -8.61
N ALA A 10 0.25 19.39 -8.86
CA ALA A 10 0.98 18.68 -7.82
C ALA A 10 2.22 19.46 -7.37
N GLU A 11 2.52 19.40 -6.08
CA GLU A 11 3.82 19.81 -5.54
C GLU A 11 4.79 18.62 -5.58
N ILE A 12 6.01 18.86 -6.05
CA ILE A 12 7.04 17.82 -6.17
C ILE A 12 8.21 18.20 -5.28
N SER A 13 8.60 17.29 -4.38
CA SER A 13 9.81 17.41 -3.57
C SER A 13 10.67 16.15 -3.74
N PHE A 14 11.99 16.34 -3.66
CA PHE A 14 12.95 15.26 -3.74
C PHE A 14 13.71 15.19 -2.42
N PRO A 15 13.65 14.06 -1.70
CA PRO A 15 14.47 13.88 -0.52
C PRO A 15 15.95 13.83 -0.89
N GLU A 16 16.80 14.34 -0.01
CA GLU A 16 18.25 14.17 -0.10
C GLU A 16 18.62 12.72 0.27
N LEU A 17 18.35 11.78 -0.64
CA LEU A 17 18.66 10.37 -0.46
C LEU A 17 19.49 9.82 -1.62
N ARG A 18 20.31 8.82 -1.30
CA ARG A 18 20.97 7.97 -2.28
C ARG A 18 20.30 6.61 -2.26
N GLN A 19 19.51 6.32 -3.29
CA GLN A 19 18.91 5.00 -3.44
C GLN A 19 19.97 4.04 -3.99
N GLU A 20 20.08 2.87 -3.38
CA GLU A 20 20.96 1.79 -3.83
C GLU A 20 20.12 0.55 -4.08
N GLN A 21 20.57 -0.38 -4.93
CA GLN A 21 19.78 -1.59 -5.25
C GLN A 21 19.67 -2.59 -4.10
N LYS A 22 20.46 -2.41 -3.03
CA LYS A 22 20.56 -3.38 -1.95
C LYS A 22 19.67 -2.97 -0.78
N TYR A 23 18.82 -3.89 -0.33
CA TYR A 23 18.09 -3.74 0.92
C TYR A 23 19.02 -3.43 2.11
N PRO A 24 18.69 -2.44 2.97
CA PRO A 24 17.43 -1.68 3.00
C PRO A 24 17.44 -0.36 2.20
N TYR A 25 18.51 -0.03 1.47
CA TYR A 25 18.70 1.27 0.84
C TYR A 25 17.80 1.53 -0.38
N ASP A 26 17.15 0.50 -0.92
CA ASP A 26 16.17 0.61 -1.98
C ASP A 26 14.75 0.91 -1.46
N ALA A 27 14.50 0.78 -0.16
CA ALA A 27 13.17 0.87 0.43
C ALA A 27 12.87 2.22 1.11
N ALA A 28 13.77 3.20 1.04
CA ALA A 28 13.66 4.47 1.76
C ALA A 28 12.40 5.31 1.43
N LEU A 29 11.81 5.10 0.25
CA LEU A 29 10.58 5.77 -0.17
C LEU A 29 9.31 4.95 0.10
N ASN A 30 9.45 3.72 0.60
CA ASN A 30 8.37 2.74 0.65
C ASN A 30 7.58 2.83 1.97
N ALA A 31 6.94 3.97 2.19
CA ALA A 31 5.98 4.18 3.27
C ALA A 31 4.53 4.07 2.76
N CYS A 32 3.60 3.72 3.63
CA CYS A 32 2.17 3.65 3.32
C CYS A 32 1.42 4.76 4.05
N SER A 33 0.75 5.65 3.31
CA SER A 33 -0.20 6.61 3.86
C SER A 33 -1.63 6.12 3.62
N ALA A 34 -2.40 5.93 4.68
CA ALA A 34 -3.79 5.50 4.64
C ALA A 34 -4.61 6.42 5.55
N GLY A 35 -5.45 7.30 4.99
CA GLY A 35 -6.19 8.29 5.77
C GLY A 35 -5.27 9.12 6.67
N LYS A 36 -5.49 9.06 8.00
CA LYS A 36 -4.65 9.75 8.99
C LYS A 36 -3.40 8.96 9.42
N TRP A 37 -3.13 7.81 8.82
CA TRP A 37 -2.09 6.88 9.25
C TRP A 37 -0.88 6.95 8.33
N LEU A 38 0.31 6.98 8.91
CA LEU A 38 1.57 6.73 8.20
C LEU A 38 2.20 5.47 8.76
N ILE A 39 2.20 4.40 7.96
CA ILE A 39 2.86 3.14 8.27
C ILE A 39 4.23 3.15 7.58
N TYR A 40 5.29 3.01 8.37
CA TYR A 40 6.64 3.23 7.89
C TYR A 40 7.67 2.42 8.67
N CYS A 41 8.87 2.24 8.12
CA CYS A 41 10.00 1.72 8.86
C CYS A 41 10.87 2.88 9.35
N LYS A 42 10.99 3.03 10.67
CA LYS A 42 11.69 4.17 11.28
C LYS A 42 13.17 4.22 10.89
N GLU A 43 13.78 3.06 10.72
CA GLU A 43 15.20 2.90 10.43
C GLU A 43 15.54 3.08 8.94
N VAL A 44 14.54 3.00 8.06
CA VAL A 44 14.73 2.94 6.59
C VAL A 44 14.09 4.12 5.87
N THR A 45 12.91 4.56 6.31
CA THR A 45 12.12 5.59 5.61
C THR A 45 12.84 6.93 5.64
N ALA A 46 12.87 7.62 4.50
CA ALA A 46 13.44 8.95 4.39
C ALA A 46 12.78 9.92 5.40
N ARG A 47 13.62 10.63 6.15
CA ARG A 47 13.23 11.62 7.17
C ARG A 47 12.22 12.62 6.62
N GLU A 48 12.44 13.07 5.39
CA GLU A 48 11.67 14.10 4.70
C GLU A 48 10.21 13.67 4.52
N ILE A 49 9.94 12.37 4.28
CA ILE A 49 8.59 11.81 4.22
C ILE A 49 7.90 11.96 5.58
N VAL A 50 8.59 11.54 6.64
CA VAL A 50 8.02 11.60 8.00
C VAL A 50 7.75 13.04 8.41
N LEU A 51 8.67 13.96 8.11
CA LEU A 51 8.49 15.40 8.35
C LEU A 51 7.29 15.95 7.56
N TYR A 52 7.18 15.64 6.27
CA TYR A 52 6.07 16.09 5.43
C TYR A 52 4.70 15.74 6.04
N PHE A 53 4.53 14.50 6.49
CA PHE A 53 3.27 14.07 7.10
C PHE A 53 3.03 14.61 8.51
N THR A 54 4.08 14.93 9.27
CA THR A 54 3.96 15.33 10.69
C THR A 54 3.88 16.84 10.91
N ILE A 55 4.21 17.67 9.92
CA ILE A 55 4.16 19.15 10.03
C ILE A 55 2.76 19.65 10.42
N ALA A 56 1.69 19.03 9.89
CA ALA A 56 0.31 19.45 10.18
C ALA A 56 -0.27 18.87 11.50
N GLY A 57 0.45 17.97 12.18
CA GLY A 57 0.07 17.48 13.52
C GLY A 57 -1.01 16.39 13.59
N ASP A 58 -1.75 16.12 12.51
CA ASP A 58 -2.92 15.23 12.54
C ASP A 58 -2.63 13.77 12.14
N VAL A 59 -1.38 13.44 11.78
CA VAL A 59 -0.99 12.10 11.33
C VAL A 59 -0.56 11.20 12.50
N LYS A 60 -1.08 9.97 12.51
CA LYS A 60 -0.69 8.90 13.43
C LYS A 60 0.39 8.02 12.82
N LEU A 61 1.51 7.91 13.52
CA LEU A 61 2.68 7.15 13.10
C LEU A 61 2.59 5.69 13.57
N ILE A 62 2.59 4.75 12.63
CA ILE A 62 2.69 3.31 12.88
C ILE A 62 4.06 2.84 12.41
N SER A 63 4.99 2.63 13.35
CA SER A 63 6.30 2.08 12.99
C SER A 63 6.27 0.56 12.89
N SER A 64 7.00 0.04 11.90
CA SER A 64 7.28 -1.38 11.72
C SER A 64 8.78 -1.58 11.40
N ARG A 65 9.23 -2.83 11.38
CA ARG A 65 10.57 -3.20 10.92
C ARG A 65 10.62 -3.53 9.42
N GLN A 66 9.47 -3.42 8.74
CA GLN A 66 9.31 -3.77 7.33
C GLN A 66 9.69 -2.57 6.47
N GLY A 67 10.83 -2.67 5.77
CA GLY A 67 11.32 -1.60 4.89
C GLY A 67 10.36 -1.28 3.76
N TYR A 68 9.68 -2.28 3.19
CA TYR A 68 8.69 -2.08 2.13
C TYR A 68 7.27 -1.96 2.71
N ALA A 69 7.05 -1.01 3.61
CA ALA A 69 5.76 -0.82 4.28
C ALA A 69 4.63 -0.50 3.28
N GLY A 70 4.93 0.29 2.25
CA GLY A 70 4.03 0.59 1.11
C GLY A 70 3.56 -0.67 0.37
N CYS A 71 4.49 -1.52 -0.06
CA CYS A 71 4.13 -2.75 -0.78
C CYS A 71 3.48 -3.78 0.15
N SER A 72 3.83 -3.80 1.44
CA SER A 72 3.32 -4.78 2.41
C SER A 72 1.87 -4.50 2.86
N VAL A 73 1.33 -3.32 2.57
CA VAL A 73 0.00 -2.88 3.03
C VAL A 73 -0.91 -2.66 1.84
N CYS A 74 -2.00 -3.41 1.79
CA CYS A 74 -3.12 -3.13 0.88
C CYS A 74 -4.13 -2.24 1.61
N ILE A 75 -4.27 -1.00 1.14
CA ILE A 75 -5.23 -0.03 1.69
C ILE A 75 -6.64 -0.38 1.20
N VAL A 76 -7.57 -0.57 2.14
CA VAL A 76 -8.99 -0.81 1.82
C VAL A 76 -9.75 0.51 1.83
N ASP A 77 -9.62 1.26 2.91
CA ASP A 77 -10.13 2.63 3.08
C ASP A 77 -9.24 3.45 4.04
N ALA A 78 -9.75 4.58 4.56
CA ALA A 78 -9.01 5.50 5.43
C ALA A 78 -8.68 4.94 6.83
N ASP A 79 -9.37 3.90 7.29
CA ASP A 79 -9.26 3.32 8.63
C ASP A 79 -9.21 1.76 8.61
N SER A 80 -9.01 1.15 7.44
CA SER A 80 -8.86 -0.30 7.30
C SER A 80 -7.79 -0.72 6.28
N ILE A 81 -7.01 -1.76 6.64
CA ILE A 81 -5.93 -2.32 5.81
C ILE A 81 -5.92 -3.85 5.80
N ILE A 82 -5.28 -4.42 4.78
CA ILE A 82 -4.92 -5.85 4.71
C ILE A 82 -3.40 -5.97 4.65
N THR A 83 -2.83 -6.89 5.43
CA THR A 83 -1.39 -7.16 5.37
C THR A 83 -1.07 -8.60 5.79
N SER A 84 -0.01 -9.18 5.20
CA SER A 84 0.59 -10.43 5.68
C SER A 84 1.71 -10.18 6.70
N ASP A 85 2.17 -8.94 6.87
CA ASP A 85 3.26 -8.61 7.79
C ASP A 85 2.74 -8.54 9.23
N ALA A 86 3.19 -9.48 10.06
CA ALA A 86 2.75 -9.57 11.45
C ALA A 86 3.19 -8.37 12.30
N GLY A 87 4.30 -7.72 11.95
CA GLY A 87 4.80 -6.53 12.64
C GLY A 87 3.90 -5.34 12.36
N ILE A 88 3.57 -5.09 11.09
CA ILE A 88 2.61 -4.06 10.68
C ILE A 88 1.25 -4.34 11.33
N ALA A 89 0.73 -5.57 11.20
CA ALA A 89 -0.57 -5.92 11.75
C ALA A 89 -0.65 -5.67 13.25
N LYS A 90 0.38 -6.04 14.01
CA LYS A 90 0.45 -5.80 15.45
C LYS A 90 0.48 -4.30 15.78
N SER A 91 1.38 -3.54 15.15
CA SER A 91 1.53 -2.11 15.43
C SER A 91 0.27 -1.30 15.05
N ALA A 92 -0.36 -1.64 13.93
CA ALA A 92 -1.58 -1.00 13.47
C ALA A 92 -2.78 -1.29 14.38
N LYS A 93 -3.04 -2.58 14.70
CA LYS A 93 -4.11 -2.98 15.61
C LYS A 93 -3.97 -2.32 16.98
N ALA A 94 -2.75 -2.23 17.51
CA ALA A 94 -2.49 -1.60 18.80
C ALA A 94 -2.88 -0.12 18.86
N GLN A 95 -2.94 0.56 17.72
CA GLN A 95 -3.36 1.97 17.64
C GLN A 95 -4.82 2.15 17.24
N GLY A 96 -5.56 1.05 16.99
CA GLY A 96 -6.97 1.07 16.63
C GLY A 96 -7.24 1.18 15.13
N LEU A 97 -6.25 0.96 14.26
CA LEU A 97 -6.48 0.75 12.84
C LEU A 97 -7.12 -0.64 12.63
N GLU A 98 -8.15 -0.74 11.80
CA GLU A 98 -8.76 -2.04 11.48
C GLU A 98 -7.84 -2.81 10.53
N VAL A 99 -7.51 -4.06 10.88
CA VAL A 99 -6.55 -4.86 10.11
C VAL A 99 -7.05 -6.26 9.90
N LEU A 100 -7.19 -6.65 8.64
CA LEU A 100 -7.19 -8.05 8.25
C LEU A 100 -5.74 -8.53 8.10
N GLN A 101 -5.33 -9.43 8.98
CA GLN A 101 -4.05 -10.11 8.82
C GLN A 101 -4.27 -11.41 8.03
N ILE A 102 -3.55 -11.55 6.93
CA ILE A 102 -3.60 -12.73 6.05
C ILE A 102 -2.31 -13.55 6.15
N ARG A 103 -2.32 -14.75 5.59
CA ARG A 103 -1.13 -15.58 5.38
C ARG A 103 -0.20 -14.92 4.37
N CYS A 104 1.11 -15.08 4.58
CA CYS A 104 2.11 -14.67 3.60
C CYS A 104 2.21 -15.69 2.45
N GLY A 105 2.76 -15.25 1.32
CA GLY A 105 2.91 -16.06 0.11
C GLY A 105 1.78 -15.87 -0.89
N TYR A 106 1.71 -16.78 -1.88
CA TYR A 106 0.63 -16.88 -2.86
C TYR A 106 0.41 -15.66 -3.77
N ILE A 107 1.39 -14.77 -3.81
CA ILE A 107 1.46 -13.63 -4.73
C ILE A 107 2.75 -13.80 -5.51
N GLU A 108 2.63 -13.84 -6.83
CA GLU A 108 3.77 -14.10 -7.69
C GLU A 108 4.67 -12.87 -7.79
N LEU A 109 5.98 -13.07 -7.64
CA LEU A 109 6.99 -12.04 -7.89
C LEU A 109 8.26 -12.71 -8.42
N PRO A 110 8.52 -12.65 -9.74
CA PRO A 110 9.67 -13.32 -10.33
C PRO A 110 10.99 -12.92 -9.66
N GLY A 111 11.77 -13.92 -9.23
CA GLY A 111 13.05 -13.72 -8.55
C GLY A 111 12.98 -13.71 -7.01
N PHE A 112 11.78 -13.85 -6.43
CA PHE A 112 11.54 -13.89 -4.99
C PHE A 112 10.64 -15.06 -4.62
N ASP A 113 10.61 -15.42 -3.33
CA ASP A 113 9.73 -16.49 -2.81
C ASP A 113 8.24 -16.14 -2.98
N TYR A 114 7.91 -14.86 -2.83
CA TYR A 114 6.58 -14.30 -3.01
C TYR A 114 6.62 -12.76 -3.06
N GLY A 115 5.57 -12.16 -3.62
CA GLY A 115 5.30 -10.73 -3.55
C GLY A 115 4.36 -10.33 -2.40
N PHE A 116 4.00 -9.05 -2.36
CA PHE A 116 3.13 -8.48 -1.33
C PHE A 116 1.76 -8.06 -1.89
N LEU A 117 0.73 -8.10 -1.03
CA LEU A 117 -0.63 -7.74 -1.45
C LEU A 117 -0.75 -6.26 -1.83
N GLY A 118 -0.10 -5.34 -1.11
CA GLY A 118 -0.08 -3.92 -1.49
C GLY A 118 0.77 -3.62 -2.74
N GLY A 119 1.67 -4.53 -3.11
CA GLY A 119 2.39 -4.47 -4.38
C GLY A 119 1.57 -5.02 -5.56
N ALA A 120 0.57 -5.85 -5.28
CA ALA A 120 -0.32 -6.49 -6.24
C ALA A 120 -1.75 -5.89 -6.28
N ALA A 121 -2.03 -4.89 -5.43
CA ALA A 121 -3.35 -4.28 -5.31
C ALA A 121 -3.26 -2.78 -5.07
N PHE A 122 -4.21 -2.02 -5.63
CA PHE A 122 -4.29 -0.58 -5.46
C PHE A 122 -5.70 -0.06 -5.70
N LYS A 123 -6.06 1.03 -5.01
CA LYS A 123 -7.33 1.72 -5.23
C LYS A 123 -7.37 2.25 -6.65
N VAL A 124 -8.52 2.19 -7.32
CA VAL A 124 -8.74 2.86 -8.62
C VAL A 124 -9.90 3.85 -8.60
N ALA A 125 -10.74 3.75 -7.57
CA ALA A 125 -11.79 4.69 -7.19
C ALA A 125 -12.04 4.58 -5.68
N GLU A 126 -12.78 5.49 -5.08
CA GLU A 126 -13.13 5.48 -3.65
C GLU A 126 -13.69 4.12 -3.20
N LYS A 127 -14.52 3.47 -4.01
CA LYS A 127 -15.18 2.20 -3.70
C LYS A 127 -14.68 1.01 -4.52
N THR A 128 -13.57 1.16 -5.25
CA THR A 128 -13.03 0.07 -6.09
C THR A 128 -11.56 -0.17 -5.77
N LEU A 129 -11.20 -1.42 -5.50
CA LEU A 129 -9.82 -1.88 -5.29
C LEU A 129 -9.45 -2.86 -6.40
N ALA A 130 -8.42 -2.52 -7.18
CA ALA A 130 -7.92 -3.37 -8.22
C ALA A 130 -6.90 -4.37 -7.67
N PHE A 131 -6.95 -5.61 -8.15
CA PHE A 131 -5.93 -6.64 -8.02
C PHE A 131 -5.34 -6.91 -9.41
N THR A 132 -4.04 -7.09 -9.51
CA THR A 132 -3.34 -7.42 -10.77
C THR A 132 -3.87 -8.70 -11.42
N GLY A 133 -4.28 -9.67 -10.60
CA GLY A 133 -4.86 -10.94 -11.04
C GLY A 133 -5.79 -11.54 -9.99
N ARG A 134 -6.32 -12.72 -10.31
CA ARG A 134 -7.24 -13.51 -9.50
C ARG A 134 -6.59 -13.98 -8.20
N LEU A 135 -7.36 -13.96 -7.12
CA LEU A 135 -6.97 -14.51 -5.82
C LEU A 135 -7.23 -16.02 -5.69
N ASP A 136 -7.49 -16.73 -6.80
CA ASP A 136 -8.01 -18.10 -6.78
C ASP A 136 -7.06 -19.09 -6.07
N MET A 137 -5.75 -18.83 -6.07
CA MET A 137 -4.74 -19.63 -5.37
C MET A 137 -4.41 -19.12 -3.96
N HIS A 138 -4.88 -17.93 -3.58
CA HIS A 138 -4.61 -17.36 -2.26
C HIS A 138 -5.57 -17.99 -1.23
N PRO A 139 -5.06 -18.66 -0.20
CA PRO A 139 -5.94 -19.47 0.65
C PRO A 139 -6.82 -18.61 1.58
N ASP A 140 -6.49 -17.33 1.79
CA ASP A 140 -7.34 -16.35 2.46
C ASP A 140 -8.21 -15.52 1.51
N ARG A 141 -8.44 -15.96 0.27
CA ARG A 141 -9.27 -15.26 -0.71
C ARG A 141 -10.61 -14.82 -0.12
N ASP A 142 -11.35 -15.73 0.49
CA ASP A 142 -12.69 -15.43 0.99
C ASP A 142 -12.65 -14.44 2.17
N LEU A 143 -11.59 -14.48 2.99
CA LEU A 143 -11.36 -13.50 4.04
C LEU A 143 -11.08 -12.11 3.46
N ILE A 144 -10.23 -12.03 2.42
CA ILE A 144 -9.92 -10.79 1.71
C ILE A 144 -11.21 -10.20 1.13
N LEU A 145 -11.94 -10.98 0.34
CA LEU A 145 -13.16 -10.52 -0.33
C LEU A 145 -14.28 -10.16 0.67
N GLY A 146 -14.43 -10.94 1.74
CA GLY A 146 -15.36 -10.65 2.82
C GLY A 146 -15.02 -9.35 3.56
N PHE A 147 -13.74 -9.08 3.79
CA PHE A 147 -13.29 -7.83 4.41
C PHE A 147 -13.54 -6.62 3.50
N LEU A 148 -13.26 -6.73 2.20
CA LEU A 148 -13.63 -5.67 1.25
C LEU A 148 -15.13 -5.41 1.22
N SER A 149 -15.93 -6.47 1.17
CA SER A 149 -17.40 -6.36 1.18
C SER A 149 -17.92 -5.71 2.45
N LYS A 150 -17.35 -6.02 3.63
CA LYS A 150 -17.67 -5.37 4.90
C LYS A 150 -17.48 -3.84 4.84
N HIS A 151 -16.48 -3.39 4.10
CA HIS A 151 -16.12 -1.98 3.93
C HIS A 151 -16.72 -1.33 2.68
N ASP A 152 -17.68 -2.01 2.03
CA ASP A 152 -18.33 -1.51 0.80
C ASP A 152 -17.33 -1.24 -0.33
N ILE A 153 -16.28 -2.07 -0.42
CA ILE A 153 -15.26 -1.99 -1.47
C ILE A 153 -15.47 -3.13 -2.48
N GLU A 154 -15.59 -2.76 -3.74
CA GLU A 154 -15.69 -3.69 -4.87
C GLU A 154 -14.31 -4.11 -5.37
N PRO A 155 -14.02 -5.43 -5.46
CA PRO A 155 -12.81 -5.92 -6.07
C PRO A 155 -12.90 -5.85 -7.60
N LEU A 156 -11.87 -5.30 -8.25
CA LEU A 156 -11.66 -5.35 -9.68
C LEU A 156 -10.45 -6.23 -9.98
N PHE A 157 -10.62 -7.27 -10.79
CA PHE A 157 -9.49 -8.09 -11.24
C PHE A 157 -9.05 -7.59 -12.62
N LEU A 158 -7.80 -7.14 -12.74
CA LEU A 158 -7.27 -6.55 -13.97
C LEU A 158 -6.96 -7.60 -15.04
N THR A 159 -6.70 -8.83 -14.61
CA THR A 159 -6.41 -9.98 -15.47
C THR A 159 -7.06 -11.25 -14.92
N ASP A 160 -7.15 -12.27 -15.77
CA ASP A 160 -7.55 -13.63 -15.39
C ASP A 160 -6.37 -14.48 -14.88
N GLU A 161 -5.15 -13.93 -14.83
CA GLU A 161 -3.97 -14.62 -14.30
C GLU A 161 -4.02 -14.72 -12.77
N ASN A 162 -3.15 -15.54 -12.18
CA ASN A 162 -2.97 -15.53 -10.73
C ASN A 162 -2.40 -14.18 -10.27
N ILE A 163 -2.71 -13.74 -9.06
CA ILE A 163 -2.24 -12.44 -8.54
C ILE A 163 -0.71 -12.34 -8.52
N PHE A 164 -0.17 -11.22 -9.01
CA PHE A 164 1.26 -10.95 -9.09
C PHE A 164 1.61 -9.52 -8.66
N ASP A 165 2.77 -9.34 -8.03
CA ASP A 165 3.25 -8.07 -7.51
C ASP A 165 3.95 -7.24 -8.60
N ILE A 166 3.55 -5.97 -8.73
CA ILE A 166 4.12 -5.00 -9.69
C ILE A 166 4.83 -3.82 -8.99
N GLY A 167 4.98 -3.88 -7.66
CA GLY A 167 5.49 -2.80 -6.82
C GLY A 167 4.42 -1.81 -6.35
N GLY A 168 3.16 -2.03 -6.70
CA GLY A 168 2.00 -1.21 -6.34
C GLY A 168 1.56 -0.24 -7.45
N GLY A 169 0.44 0.43 -7.22
CA GLY A 169 -0.12 1.43 -8.13
C GLY A 169 -0.65 2.64 -7.38
N ILE A 170 -0.42 3.84 -7.92
CA ILE A 170 -0.93 5.09 -7.35
C ILE A 170 -1.71 5.81 -8.45
N PRO A 171 -3.06 5.79 -8.41
CA PRO A 171 -3.86 6.62 -9.29
C PRO A 171 -3.58 8.08 -8.98
N LEU A 172 -3.30 8.87 -10.03
CA LEU A 172 -3.06 10.29 -9.89
C LEU A 172 -4.35 11.10 -10.04
N ILE A 173 -5.29 10.63 -10.88
CA ILE A 173 -6.54 11.33 -11.21
C ILE A 173 -7.64 10.32 -11.45
N GLU A 174 -8.80 10.59 -10.85
CA GLU A 174 -10.08 9.97 -11.20
C GLU A 174 -10.93 11.01 -11.95
N LYS A 175 -11.40 10.67 -13.15
CA LYS A 175 -12.36 11.49 -13.89
C LYS A 175 -13.73 10.88 -13.75
N GLN A 176 -14.61 11.51 -12.99
CA GLN A 176 -16.03 11.18 -13.04
C GLN A 176 -16.60 11.69 -14.35
N LEU A 177 -16.97 10.76 -15.24
CA LEU A 177 -17.80 11.10 -16.39
C LEU A 177 -19.17 11.50 -15.82
N ARG A 178 -19.54 12.78 -15.94
CA ARG A 178 -20.87 13.25 -15.58
C ARG A 178 -21.89 12.40 -16.34
N LYS A 179 -22.82 11.76 -15.61
CA LYS A 179 -24.03 11.18 -16.18
C LYS A 179 -24.95 12.28 -16.68
#